data_AF-A0A448DMY4-F1
#
_entry.id   AF-A0A448DMY4-F1
#
_cell.length_a   1.000
_cell.length_b   1.000
_cell.length_c   1.000
_cell.angle_alpha   90.00
_cell.angle_beta   90.00
_cell.angle_gamma   90.00
#
_symmetry.space_group_name_H-M   'P 1'
#
loop_
_entity.id
_entity.type
_entity.pdbx_description
1 polymer ?
#
loop_
_entity_poly.entity_id
_entity_poly.type
_entity_poly.pdbx_seq_one_letter_code
_entity_poly.pdbx_strand_id
1 'polypeptide(L)'
;MTYLDLINSLCLTPASRMKLISIRNHWTDSYKRKMVSVIHPLGGRVVDQVALEAHLHGYLVTFMHSLIAAGVHLDALLMVPLTVPLNRQPITYSRVLDLSSESAQVV
;
A
#
# COMPACT_ATOMS: atom_id res chain seq x y z
N MET A 1 -8.05 -11.74 -14.44
CA MET A 1 -7.17 -11.71 -13.26
C MET A 1 -7.41 -10.40 -12.54
N THR A 2 -7.80 -10.42 -11.27
CA THR A 2 -8.04 -9.19 -10.50
C THR A 2 -6.72 -8.63 -9.94
N TYR A 3 -6.74 -7.37 -9.49
CA TYR A 3 -5.60 -6.76 -8.82
C TYR A 3 -5.18 -7.52 -7.55
N LEU A 4 -6.15 -8.03 -6.78
CA LEU A 4 -5.88 -8.88 -5.62
C LEU A 4 -5.29 -10.23 -6.04
N ASP A 5 -5.76 -10.84 -7.13
CA ASP A 5 -5.16 -12.10 -7.63
C ASP A 5 -3.69 -11.89 -8.00
N LEU A 6 -3.37 -10.76 -8.63
CA LEU A 6 -2.00 -10.38 -8.96
C LEU A 6 -1.13 -10.26 -7.71
N ILE A 7 -1.55 -9.46 -6.73
CA ILE A 7 -0.79 -9.29 -5.49
C ILE A 7 -0.66 -10.64 -4.75
N ASN A 8 -1.73 -11.43 -4.68
CA ASN A 8 -1.71 -12.74 -4.02
C ASN A 8 -0.73 -13.71 -4.71
N SER A 9 -0.65 -13.69 -6.04
CA SER A 9 0.30 -14.51 -6.80
C SER A 9 1.77 -14.09 -6.58
N LEU A 10 2.03 -12.81 -6.34
CA LEU A 10 3.36 -12.27 -6.05
C LEU A 10 3.75 -12.40 -4.57
N CYS A 11 2.77 -12.48 -3.68
CA CYS A 11 2.94 -12.49 -2.23
C CYS A 11 2.53 -13.83 -1.59
N LEU A 12 2.99 -14.95 -2.16
CA LEU A 12 2.61 -16.29 -1.70
C LEU A 12 3.25 -16.71 -0.38
N THR A 13 4.39 -16.10 -0.01
CA THR A 13 5.15 -16.48 1.18
C THR A 13 5.01 -15.44 2.30
N PRO A 14 5.11 -15.84 3.58
CA PRO A 14 5.15 -14.89 4.70
C PRO A 14 6.23 -13.83 4.53
N ALA A 15 7.39 -14.19 3.98
CA ALA A 15 8.47 -13.26 3.71
C ALA A 15 8.09 -12.18 2.67
N SER A 16 7.50 -12.57 1.53
CA SER A 16 7.00 -11.61 0.53
C SER A 16 5.91 -10.70 1.07
N ARG A 17 5.04 -11.22 1.94
CA ARG A 17 3.99 -10.43 2.61
C ARG A 17 4.55 -9.45 3.62
N MET A 18 5.59 -9.85 4.35
CA MET A 18 6.30 -8.94 5.26
C MET A 18 6.93 -7.78 4.49
N LYS A 19 7.55 -8.05 3.33
CA LYS A 19 8.08 -6.98 2.46
C LYS A 19 6.98 -6.03 2.01
N LEU A 20 5.82 -6.57 1.59
CA LEU A 20 4.67 -5.76 1.21
C LEU A 20 4.18 -4.87 2.37
N ILE A 21 4.07 -5.42 3.57
CA ILE A 21 3.70 -4.66 4.78
C ILE A 21 4.73 -3.57 5.06
N SER A 22 6.02 -3.88 4.99
CA SER A 22 7.10 -2.90 5.21
C SER A 22 7.01 -1.72 4.24
N ILE A 23 6.80 -1.97 2.95
CA ILE A 23 6.61 -0.87 1.97
C ILE A 23 5.34 -0.07 2.32
N ARG A 24 4.22 -0.74 2.61
CA ARG A 24 2.98 -0.05 3.01
C ARG A 24 3.12 0.78 4.28
N ASN A 25 3.95 0.36 5.22
CA ASN A 25 4.21 1.11 6.46
C ASN A 25 4.90 2.46 6.22
N HIS A 26 5.67 2.61 5.14
CA HIS A 26 6.20 3.92 4.74
C HIS A 26 5.08 4.88 4.29
N TRP A 27 4.00 4.34 3.75
CA TRP A 27 2.84 5.14 3.36
C TRP A 27 1.92 5.44 4.54
N THR A 28 1.69 4.50 5.45
CA THR A 28 0.78 4.74 6.59
C THR A 28 1.32 5.81 7.55
N ASP A 29 2.64 5.91 7.71
CA ASP A 29 3.30 7.00 8.44
C ASP A 29 3.09 8.36 7.72
N SER A 30 2.41 9.29 8.39
CA SER A 30 2.04 10.59 7.81
C SER A 30 3.23 11.49 7.50
N TYR A 31 4.33 11.37 8.23
CA TYR A 31 5.56 12.13 7.99
C TYR A 31 6.28 11.58 6.76
N LYS A 32 6.51 10.26 6.74
CA LYS A 32 7.14 9.59 5.59
C LYS A 32 6.31 9.76 4.32
N ARG A 33 4.98 9.63 4.40
CA ARG A 33 4.07 9.87 3.27
C ARG A 33 4.27 11.24 2.64
N LYS A 34 4.45 12.30 3.44
CA LYS A 34 4.69 13.64 2.90
C LYS A 34 6.02 13.74 2.14
N MET A 35 7.02 12.97 2.56
CA MET A 35 8.34 12.91 1.92
C MET A 35 8.35 12.08 0.64
N VAL A 36 7.47 11.07 0.54
CA VAL A 36 7.39 10.14 -0.60
C VAL A 36 6.14 10.37 -1.46
N SER A 37 5.53 11.55 -1.38
CA SER A 37 4.40 11.92 -2.24
C SER A 37 4.57 13.29 -2.87
N VAL A 38 4.11 13.40 -4.10
CA VAL A 38 4.03 14.66 -4.86
C VAL A 38 2.59 15.00 -5.15
N ILE A 39 2.31 16.29 -5.32
CA ILE A 39 0.98 16.75 -5.74
C ILE A 39 0.88 16.52 -7.24
N HIS A 40 -0.08 15.70 -7.65
CA HIS A 40 -0.35 15.48 -9.06
C HIS A 40 -0.94 16.76 -9.68
N PRO A 41 -0.61 17.11 -10.93
CA PRO A 41 -1.11 18.32 -11.59
C PRO A 41 -2.64 18.46 -11.63
N LEU A 42 -3.34 17.31 -11.65
CA LEU A 42 -4.82 17.25 -11.63
C LEU A 42 -5.42 17.26 -10.20
N GLY A 43 -4.60 17.51 -9.19
CA GLY A 43 -4.97 17.39 -7.78
C GLY A 43 -4.77 15.97 -7.24
N GLY A 44 -4.68 15.85 -5.91
CA GLY A 44 -4.38 14.59 -5.22
C GLY A 44 -2.88 14.37 -4.98
N ARG A 45 -2.55 13.55 -3.97
CA ARG A 45 -1.18 13.10 -3.71
C ARG A 45 -0.96 11.77 -4.43
N VAL A 46 0.09 11.68 -5.22
CA VAL A 46 0.57 10.43 -5.83
C VAL A 46 1.91 10.05 -5.21
N VAL A 47 2.26 8.77 -5.30
CA VAL A 47 3.53 8.26 -4.79
C VAL A 47 4.65 8.75 -5.69
N ASP A 48 5.64 9.41 -5.10
CA ASP A 48 6.91 9.66 -5.78
C ASP A 48 7.78 8.42 -5.64
N GLN A 49 7.90 7.66 -6.72
CA GLN A 49 8.64 6.41 -6.74
C GLN A 49 10.12 6.63 -6.37
N VAL A 50 10.77 7.67 -6.90
CA VAL A 50 12.20 7.93 -6.65
C VAL A 50 12.42 8.31 -5.19
N ALA A 51 11.53 9.16 -4.65
CA ALA A 51 11.58 9.51 -3.24
C ALA A 51 11.32 8.28 -2.35
N LEU A 52 10.37 7.41 -2.73
CA LEU A 52 10.12 6.18 -1.98
C LEU A 52 11.35 5.25 -1.99
N GLU A 53 12.00 5.06 -3.15
CA GLU A 53 13.20 4.25 -3.28
C GLU A 53 14.33 4.73 -2.36
N ALA A 54 14.53 6.05 -2.26
CA ALA A 54 15.53 6.64 -1.38
C ALA A 54 15.31 6.34 0.12
N HIS A 55 14.07 6.02 0.51
CA HIS A 55 13.70 5.72 1.91
C HIS A 55 13.56 4.21 2.18
N LEU A 56 13.70 3.37 1.15
CA LEU A 56 13.60 1.92 1.27
C LEU A 56 15.00 1.27 1.32
N HIS A 57 15.11 0.16 2.07
CA HIS A 57 16.29 -0.69 1.98
C HIS A 57 16.37 -1.38 0.61
N GLY A 58 17.58 -1.66 0.12
CA GLY A 58 17.80 -2.21 -1.23
C GLY A 58 16.96 -3.45 -1.57
N TYR A 59 16.74 -4.36 -0.62
CA TYR A 59 15.91 -5.55 -0.85
C TYR A 59 14.40 -5.24 -0.99
N LEU A 60 13.92 -4.15 -0.38
CA LEU A 60 12.55 -3.64 -0.55
C LEU A 60 12.41 -2.92 -1.88
N VAL A 61 13.43 -2.17 -2.30
CA VAL A 61 13.50 -1.55 -3.63
C VAL A 61 13.42 -2.61 -4.72
N THR A 62 14.24 -3.67 -4.64
CA THR A 62 14.18 -4.79 -5.60
C THR A 62 12.81 -5.45 -5.61
N PHE A 63 12.20 -5.66 -4.44
CA PHE A 63 10.85 -6.23 -4.36
C PHE A 63 9.80 -5.28 -4.97
N MET A 64 9.88 -3.98 -4.71
CA MET A 64 9.00 -2.98 -5.29
C MET A 64 9.09 -2.96 -6.82
N HIS A 65 10.31 -2.97 -7.38
CA HIS A 65 10.49 -3.06 -8.83
C HIS A 65 9.91 -4.36 -9.41
N SER A 66 10.02 -5.48 -8.70
CA SER A 66 9.38 -6.74 -9.15
C SER A 66 7.85 -6.64 -9.21
N LEU A 67 7.23 -5.90 -8.27
CA LEU A 67 5.79 -5.65 -8.28
C LEU A 67 5.41 -4.74 -9.47
N ILE A 68 6.15 -3.65 -9.68
CA ILE A 68 5.94 -2.72 -10.79
C ILE A 68 6.09 -3.44 -12.13
N ALA A 69 7.14 -4.24 -12.30
CA ALA A 69 7.38 -5.03 -13.50
C ALA A 69 6.27 -6.06 -13.77
N ALA A 70 5.61 -6.55 -12.73
CA ALA A 70 4.45 -7.44 -12.83
C ALA A 70 3.12 -6.70 -13.11
N GLY A 71 3.14 -5.37 -13.25
CA GLY A 71 1.96 -4.55 -13.54
C GLY A 71 1.21 -4.05 -12.30
N VAL A 72 1.82 -4.09 -11.11
CA VAL A 72 1.23 -3.54 -9.89
C VAL A 72 1.44 -2.04 -9.85
N HIS A 73 0.35 -1.28 -9.84
CA HIS A 73 0.38 0.17 -9.64
C HIS A 73 0.70 0.51 -8.18
N LEU A 74 1.78 1.28 -7.97
CA LEU A 74 2.27 1.62 -6.62
C LEU A 74 1.25 2.45 -5.82
N ASP A 75 0.55 3.39 -6.46
CA ASP A 75 -0.52 4.16 -5.82
C ASP A 75 -1.62 3.24 -5.29
N ALA A 76 -2.08 2.29 -6.10
CA ALA A 76 -3.09 1.32 -5.69
C ALA A 76 -2.57 0.42 -4.55
N LEU A 77 -1.29 0.03 -4.57
CA LEU A 77 -0.69 -0.81 -3.53
C LEU A 77 -0.65 -0.11 -2.16
N LEU A 78 -0.37 1.20 -2.17
CA LEU A 78 -0.14 1.99 -0.97
C LEU A 78 -1.41 2.66 -0.45
N MET A 79 -2.28 3.15 -1.33
CA MET A 79 -3.49 3.89 -0.95
C MET A 79 -4.68 2.98 -0.65
N VAL A 80 -4.76 1.81 -1.29
CA VAL A 80 -5.91 0.94 -1.06
C VAL A 80 -5.79 0.27 0.32
N PRO A 81 -6.87 0.29 1.12
CA PRO A 81 -6.90 -0.44 2.38
C PRO A 81 -6.91 -1.94 2.10
N LEU A 82 -5.78 -2.60 2.39
CA LEU A 82 -5.57 -4.03 2.23
C LEU A 82 -5.28 -4.69 3.59
N THR A 83 -5.90 -5.84 3.81
CA THR A 83 -5.57 -6.77 4.90
C THR A 83 -4.55 -7.77 4.37
N VAL A 84 -3.34 -7.77 4.93
CA VAL A 84 -2.24 -8.64 4.51
C VAL A 84 -1.94 -9.64 5.62
N PRO A 85 -2.55 -10.83 5.61
CA PRO A 85 -2.30 -11.84 6.66
C PRO A 85 -0.94 -12.50 6.45
N LEU A 86 -0.20 -12.80 7.53
CA LEU A 86 1.10 -13.50 7.43
C LEU A 86 0.98 -15.03 7.28
N ASN A 87 -0.23 -15.57 7.35
CA ASN A 87 -0.53 -17.00 7.20
C ASN A 87 -0.80 -17.37 5.72
N ARG A 88 -1.49 -18.48 5.42
CA ARG A 88 -1.83 -18.88 4.04
C ARG A 88 -3.12 -18.26 3.50
N GLN A 89 -3.81 -17.41 4.25
CA GLN A 89 -5.04 -16.76 3.79
C GLN A 89 -4.73 -15.74 2.68
N PRO A 90 -5.68 -15.47 1.78
CA PRO A 90 -5.47 -14.46 0.74
C PRO A 90 -5.46 -13.04 1.31
N ILE A 91 -4.72 -12.16 0.65
CA ILE A 91 -4.80 -10.71 0.82
C ILE A 91 -6.16 -10.25 0.29
N THR A 92 -6.84 -9.42 1.07
CA THR A 92 -8.20 -8.94 0.78
C THR A 92 -8.27 -7.43 0.99
N TYR A 93 -9.26 -6.78 0.37
CA TYR A 93 -9.56 -5.39 0.71
C TYR A 93 -10.07 -5.33 2.15
N SER A 94 -9.52 -4.41 2.95
CA SER A 94 -10.10 -4.14 4.26
C SER A 94 -11.41 -3.40 4.05
N ARG A 95 -12.49 -3.85 4.70
CA ARG A 95 -13.68 -3.02 4.84
C ARG A 95 -13.26 -1.80 5.65
N VAL A 96 -13.24 -0.64 5.03
CA VAL A 96 -13.29 0.61 5.77
C VAL A 96 -14.65 0.57 6.48
N LEU A 97 -14.66 0.50 7.81
CA LEU A 97 -15.88 0.74 8.56
C LEU A 97 -16.31 2.16 8.19
N ASP A 98 -17.49 2.29 7.57
CA ASP A 98 -18.16 3.57 7.36
C ASP A 98 -18.23 4.31 8.70
N LEU A 99 -17.37 5.32 8.88
CA LEU A 99 -17.54 6.33 9.93
C LEU A 99 -18.58 7.35 9.44
N SER A 100 -19.81 6.89 9.24
CA SER A 100 -20.98 7.73 9.01
C SER A 100 -22.11 7.19 9.88
N SER A 101 -22.63 8.04 10.77
CA SER A 101 -23.56 7.80 11.89
C SER A 101 -22.81 7.45 13.19
N GLU A 102 -22.74 8.30 14.22
CA GLU A 102 -23.83 9.04 14.86
C GLU A 102 -23.55 10.52 15.06
N SER A 103 -24.52 11.30 14.60
CA SER A 103 -24.74 12.71 14.92
C SER A 103 -25.15 12.89 16.39
N ALA A 104 -24.68 13.98 16.98
CA ALA A 104 -25.40 14.82 17.93
C ALA A 104 -26.10 14.13 19.14
N GLN A 105 -25.47 14.23 20.31
CA GLN A 105 -26.21 14.51 21.53
C GLN A 105 -25.79 15.89 22.05
N VAL A 106 -26.59 16.89 21.65
CA VAL A 106 -26.84 18.09 22.44
C VAL A 106 -28.17 17.84 23.13
N VAL A 107 -28.13 17.56 24.44
CA VAL A 107 -29.15 17.96 25.42
C VAL A 107 -28.41 18.32 26.70
#